data_AF-A0A1M4YJN8-F1
#
_entry.id   AF-A0A1M4YJN8-F1
#
_cell.length_a   1.000
_cell.length_b   1.000
_cell.length_c   1.000
_cell.angle_alpha   90.00
_cell.angle_beta   90.00
_cell.angle_gamma   90.00
#
_symmetry.space_group_name_H-M   'P 1'
#
loop_
_entity.id
_entity.type
_entity.pdbx_description
1 polymer ?
#
loop_
_entity_poly.entity_id
_entity_poly.type
_entity_poly.pdbx_seq_one_letter_code
_entity_poly.pdbx_strand_id
1 'polypeptide(L)'
;MRKVKSVLFLILVFVPVLSYGQFLGLGGQYSEKSDGQFVASFSFPTIHPAHNKLNSFVSSGMEFTTSGGAKMSGLHLKPVQISTFFSEDFFNNTPYTILFGVDGGYLFDFRHDRKNAITITPNLYFDYKFVFVKAGYEFDVSHGRSQYFVRAGVCFGMGTLKMFGNTKIW
;
A
#
# COMPACT_ATOMS: atom_id res chain seq x y z
N MET A 1 -3.99 -37.20 10.15
CA MET A 1 -2.76 -36.74 9.45
C MET A 1 -3.01 -35.71 8.34
N ARG A 2 -3.99 -35.90 7.43
CA ARG A 2 -4.26 -34.95 6.33
C ARG A 2 -4.60 -33.53 6.79
N LYS A 3 -5.45 -33.37 7.82
CA LYS A 3 -5.79 -32.06 8.43
C LYS A 3 -4.57 -31.35 9.05
N VAL A 4 -3.70 -32.10 9.74
CA VAL A 4 -2.48 -31.55 10.35
C VAL A 4 -1.52 -31.05 9.28
N LYS A 5 -1.35 -31.79 8.16
CA LYS A 5 -0.54 -31.36 7.02
C LYS A 5 -1.11 -30.09 6.34
N SER A 6 -2.43 -30.00 6.19
CA SER A 6 -3.09 -28.80 5.63
C SER A 6 -2.94 -27.58 6.53
N VAL A 7 -3.04 -27.73 7.85
CA VAL A 7 -2.82 -26.65 8.82
C VAL A 7 -1.35 -26.24 8.83
N LEU A 8 -0.41 -27.18 8.81
CA LEU A 8 1.02 -26.88 8.75
C LEU A 8 1.40 -26.16 7.46
N PHE A 9 0.79 -26.55 6.33
CA PHE A 9 0.98 -25.88 5.04
C PHE A 9 0.42 -24.45 5.06
N LEU A 10 -0.78 -24.24 5.63
CA LEU A 10 -1.34 -22.91 5.86
C LEU A 10 -0.39 -22.07 6.72
N ILE A 11 0.10 -22.61 7.84
CA ILE A 11 1.05 -21.92 8.71
C ILE A 11 2.35 -21.61 7.93
N LEU A 12 2.91 -22.54 7.18
CA LEU A 12 4.15 -22.31 6.41
C LEU A 12 3.99 -21.31 5.26
N VAL A 13 2.81 -21.19 4.67
CA VAL A 13 2.51 -20.19 3.63
C VAL A 13 2.23 -18.82 4.26
N PHE A 14 1.52 -18.78 5.40
CA PHE A 14 1.15 -17.53 6.05
C PHE A 14 2.21 -17.01 7.04
N VAL A 15 3.14 -17.82 7.53
CA VAL A 15 4.22 -17.36 8.42
C VAL A 15 5.15 -16.38 7.70
N PRO A 16 5.59 -16.61 6.45
CA PRO A 16 6.29 -15.60 5.65
C PRO A 16 5.45 -14.33 5.39
N VAL A 17 4.13 -14.49 5.29
CA VAL A 17 3.17 -13.38 5.14
C VAL A 17 3.10 -12.54 6.43
N LEU A 18 3.26 -13.17 7.59
CA LEU A 18 3.23 -12.54 8.91
C LEU A 18 4.62 -12.05 9.38
N SER A 19 5.72 -12.58 8.84
CA SER A 19 7.08 -12.33 9.32
C SER A 19 7.79 -11.14 8.66
N TYR A 20 7.26 -10.66 7.54
CA TYR A 20 7.63 -9.36 6.96
C TYR A 20 6.41 -8.45 7.13
N GLY A 21 6.58 -7.17 7.48
CA GLY A 21 5.47 -6.24 7.73
C GLY A 21 4.61 -5.97 6.50
N GLN A 22 3.90 -6.98 6.01
CA GLN A 22 3.09 -6.94 4.82
C GLN A 22 1.82 -6.16 5.10
N PHE A 23 1.50 -5.26 4.19
CA PHE A 23 0.32 -4.42 4.20
C PHE A 23 -0.73 -5.05 3.31
N LEU A 24 -1.77 -5.60 3.90
CA LEU A 24 -2.98 -6.02 3.20
C LEU A 24 -4.07 -5.00 3.48
N GLY A 25 -4.41 -4.19 2.49
CA GLY A 25 -5.40 -3.14 2.57
C GLY A 25 -6.64 -3.46 1.74
N LEU A 26 -7.82 -3.24 2.29
CA LEU A 26 -9.10 -3.28 1.59
C LEU A 26 -9.84 -1.97 1.86
N GLY A 27 -10.42 -1.35 0.85
CA GLY A 27 -11.09 -0.07 1.05
C GLY A 27 -11.85 0.45 -0.14
N GLY A 28 -12.37 1.66 0.04
CA GLY A 28 -12.96 2.47 -1.02
C GLY A 28 -12.00 3.57 -1.43
N GLN A 29 -12.00 3.90 -2.73
CA GLN A 29 -11.31 5.04 -3.29
C GLN A 29 -12.29 5.94 -4.02
N TYR A 30 -12.22 7.22 -3.74
CA TYR A 30 -12.76 8.26 -4.58
C TYR A 30 -11.64 8.82 -5.44
N SER A 31 -11.93 9.05 -6.72
CA SER A 31 -11.03 9.71 -7.66
C SER A 31 -11.81 10.72 -8.48
N GLU A 32 -11.11 11.69 -9.06
CA GLU A 32 -11.77 12.75 -9.82
C GLU A 32 -12.66 12.18 -10.93
N LYS A 33 -13.98 12.43 -10.84
CA LYS A 33 -15.02 11.94 -11.77
C LYS A 33 -15.37 10.45 -11.65
N SER A 34 -15.04 9.78 -10.55
CA SER A 34 -15.52 8.42 -10.27
C SER A 34 -16.72 8.38 -9.33
N ASP A 35 -17.57 7.37 -9.51
CA ASP A 35 -18.70 7.02 -8.64
C ASP A 35 -18.26 6.19 -7.43
N GLY A 36 -16.95 6.11 -7.18
CA GLY A 36 -16.33 5.26 -6.16
C GLY A 36 -15.72 3.99 -6.75
N GLN A 37 -14.58 3.59 -6.18
CA GLN A 37 -13.80 2.44 -6.58
C GLN A 37 -13.59 1.53 -5.37
N PHE A 38 -13.75 0.22 -5.53
CA PHE A 38 -13.20 -0.74 -4.59
C PHE A 38 -11.69 -0.84 -4.81
N VAL A 39 -10.95 -0.99 -3.72
CA VAL A 39 -9.50 -1.16 -3.70
C VAL A 39 -9.14 -2.39 -2.88
N ALA A 40 -8.22 -3.18 -3.43
CA ALA A 40 -7.37 -4.09 -2.66
C ALA A 40 -5.90 -3.75 -2.88
N SER A 41 -5.12 -3.60 -1.82
CA SER A 41 -3.68 -3.31 -1.89
C SER A 41 -2.88 -4.33 -1.11
N PHE A 42 -1.74 -4.72 -1.68
CA PHE A 42 -0.74 -5.53 -1.04
C PHE A 42 0.61 -4.84 -1.14
N SER A 43 1.36 -4.71 -0.04
CA SER A 43 2.74 -4.21 -0.09
C SER A 43 3.61 -4.94 0.91
N PHE A 44 4.87 -5.13 0.57
CA PHE A 44 5.87 -5.75 1.42
C PHE A 44 7.09 -4.83 1.52
N PRO A 45 7.60 -4.55 2.72
CA PRO A 45 8.84 -3.82 2.89
C PRO A 45 9.99 -4.65 2.31
N THR A 46 10.72 -4.05 1.37
CA THR A 46 11.78 -4.73 0.60
C THR A 46 13.16 -4.31 1.09
N ILE A 47 13.34 -3.04 1.45
CA ILE A 47 14.61 -2.49 1.95
C ILE A 47 14.33 -1.54 3.10
N HIS A 48 14.91 -1.85 4.27
CA HIS A 48 14.87 -1.01 5.45
C HIS A 48 16.30 -0.85 6.01
N PRO A 49 17.06 0.17 5.59
CA PRO A 49 18.45 0.33 6.01
C PRO A 49 18.56 0.56 7.53
N ALA A 50 19.62 0.00 8.13
CA ALA A 50 20.03 0.32 9.49
C ALA A 50 20.55 1.74 9.60
N HIS A 51 19.89 2.54 10.46
CA HIS A 51 20.19 3.94 10.72
C HIS A 51 20.03 4.84 9.48
N ASN A 52 18.78 5.00 9.03
CA ASN A 52 18.49 5.86 7.89
C ASN A 52 18.22 7.32 8.34
N LYS A 53 19.16 8.22 8.03
CA LYS A 53 18.99 9.68 8.27
C LYS A 53 17.75 10.28 7.61
N LEU A 54 17.19 9.62 6.60
CA LEU A 54 16.02 10.07 5.85
C LEU A 54 14.70 9.54 6.41
N ASN A 55 14.73 8.69 7.46
CA ASN A 55 13.52 8.08 8.02
C ASN A 55 12.67 7.39 6.94
N SER A 56 13.33 6.69 6.00
CA SER A 56 12.68 6.12 4.81
C SER A 56 12.87 4.62 4.70
N PHE A 57 11.92 3.96 4.06
CA PHE A 57 12.00 2.58 3.62
C PHE A 57 11.51 2.43 2.18
N VAL A 58 11.94 1.36 1.53
CA VAL A 58 11.46 0.98 0.21
C VAL A 58 10.62 -0.28 0.34
N SER A 59 9.41 -0.22 -0.18
CA SER A 59 8.51 -1.36 -0.33
C SER A 59 8.23 -1.66 -1.80
N SER A 60 7.75 -2.86 -2.03
CA SER A 60 7.23 -3.29 -3.33
C SER A 60 5.83 -3.86 -3.10
N GLY A 61 4.99 -3.88 -4.12
CA GLY A 61 3.60 -4.29 -3.93
C GLY A 61 2.76 -4.25 -5.19
N MET A 62 1.46 -4.40 -4.98
CA MET A 62 0.45 -4.30 -6.01
C MET A 62 -0.85 -3.75 -5.44
N GLU A 63 -1.69 -3.25 -6.33
CA GLU A 63 -2.95 -2.66 -5.98
C GLU A 63 -3.96 -2.89 -7.10
N PHE A 64 -5.14 -3.35 -6.75
CA PHE A 64 -6.25 -3.50 -7.67
C PHE A 64 -7.31 -2.45 -7.36
N THR A 65 -7.77 -1.75 -8.39
CA THR A 65 -8.87 -0.79 -8.30
C THR A 65 -9.93 -1.12 -9.34
N THR A 66 -11.21 -1.11 -8.94
CA THR A 66 -12.31 -1.21 -9.90
C THR A 66 -12.44 0.10 -10.68
N SER A 67 -12.98 0.08 -11.90
CA SER A 67 -13.14 1.28 -12.73
C SER A 67 -13.88 2.42 -12.02
N GLY A 68 -15.14 2.18 -11.62
CA GLY A 68 -15.97 3.21 -11.00
C GLY A 68 -16.09 4.51 -11.80
N GLY A 69 -15.77 4.51 -13.11
CA GLY A 69 -15.71 5.73 -13.93
C GLY A 69 -14.41 6.54 -13.81
N ALA A 70 -13.43 6.10 -13.00
CA ALA A 70 -12.16 6.78 -12.79
C ALA A 70 -11.34 6.93 -14.08
N LYS A 71 -10.43 7.91 -14.15
CA LYS A 71 -9.54 8.07 -15.32
C LYS A 71 -8.53 6.92 -15.41
N MET A 72 -8.08 6.41 -14.26
CA MET A 72 -7.13 5.28 -14.14
C MET A 72 -7.66 4.25 -13.15
N SER A 73 -7.63 2.98 -13.56
CA SER A 73 -8.07 1.85 -12.76
C SER A 73 -7.52 0.54 -13.30
N GLY A 74 -7.48 -0.49 -12.48
CA GLY A 74 -7.05 -1.84 -12.88
C GLY A 74 -6.04 -2.40 -11.90
N LEU A 75 -5.09 -3.19 -12.40
CA LEU A 75 -4.02 -3.76 -11.59
C LEU A 75 -2.75 -2.90 -11.70
N HIS A 76 -2.39 -2.24 -10.62
CA HIS A 76 -1.13 -1.51 -10.47
C HIS A 76 -0.09 -2.45 -9.85
N LEU A 77 0.98 -2.74 -10.59
CA LEU A 77 2.19 -3.30 -10.02
C LEU A 77 3.10 -2.15 -9.58
N LYS A 78 3.45 -2.12 -8.30
CA LYS A 78 4.25 -1.06 -7.67
C LYS A 78 5.59 -1.65 -7.18
N PRO A 79 6.54 -1.95 -8.09
CA PRO A 79 7.82 -2.54 -7.73
C PRO A 79 8.67 -1.64 -6.82
N VAL A 80 8.47 -0.31 -6.86
CA VAL A 80 9.20 0.63 -6.01
C VAL A 80 8.21 1.60 -5.37
N GLN A 81 8.15 1.57 -4.04
CA GLN A 81 7.38 2.50 -3.21
C GLN A 81 8.33 3.04 -2.16
N ILE A 82 8.68 4.32 -2.26
CA ILE A 82 9.54 4.97 -1.29
C ILE A 82 8.63 5.69 -0.31
N SER A 83 8.71 5.34 0.97
CA SER A 83 7.94 5.98 2.03
C SER A 83 8.88 6.54 3.10
N THR A 84 8.59 7.73 3.58
CA THR A 84 9.28 8.40 4.69
C THR A 84 8.31 8.71 5.82
N PHE A 85 8.77 8.58 7.06
CA PHE A 85 8.05 8.98 8.26
C PHE A 85 8.72 10.20 8.90
N PHE A 86 7.96 11.00 9.66
CA PHE A 86 8.47 12.25 10.23
C PHE A 86 9.65 12.06 11.19
N SER A 87 9.53 11.13 12.15
CA SER A 87 10.62 10.71 13.03
C SER A 87 10.42 9.28 13.52
N GLU A 88 11.53 8.58 13.81
CA GLU A 88 11.50 7.24 14.41
C GLU A 88 10.78 7.27 15.75
N ASP A 89 11.04 8.29 16.59
CA ASP A 89 10.38 8.45 17.89
C ASP A 89 8.87 8.60 17.76
N PHE A 90 8.40 9.40 16.81
CA PHE A 90 6.97 9.56 16.57
C PHE A 90 6.37 8.24 16.07
N PHE A 91 7.06 7.57 15.14
CA PHE A 91 6.60 6.30 14.59
C PHE A 91 6.49 5.21 15.66
N ASN A 92 7.49 5.11 16.55
CA ASN A 92 7.60 4.04 17.55
C ASN A 92 6.72 4.28 18.79
N ASN A 93 6.49 5.54 19.17
CA ASN A 93 5.80 5.87 20.43
C ASN A 93 4.34 6.31 20.24
N THR A 94 3.82 6.39 19.02
CA THR A 94 2.43 6.77 18.76
C THR A 94 1.61 5.62 18.15
N PRO A 95 0.30 5.54 18.45
CA PRO A 95 -0.58 4.51 17.91
C PRO A 95 -1.04 4.79 16.47
N TYR A 96 -0.51 5.82 15.83
CA TYR A 96 -0.81 6.24 14.47
C TYR A 96 0.46 6.40 13.65
N THR A 97 0.34 6.33 12.33
CA THR A 97 1.47 6.50 11.40
C THR A 97 1.12 7.55 10.37
N ILE A 98 2.08 8.40 10.03
CA ILE A 98 1.99 9.31 8.90
C ILE A 98 3.19 9.04 7.99
N LEU A 99 2.92 8.72 6.73
CA LEU A 99 3.94 8.47 5.72
C LEU A 99 3.74 9.42 4.54
N PHE A 100 4.82 10.06 4.11
CA PHE A 100 4.88 10.66 2.80
C PHE A 100 5.56 9.68 1.85
N GLY A 101 5.00 9.47 0.66
CA GLY A 101 5.51 8.46 -0.24
C GLY A 101 5.42 8.84 -1.71
N VAL A 102 6.23 8.15 -2.50
CA VAL A 102 6.18 8.17 -3.97
C VAL A 102 6.23 6.74 -4.47
N ASP A 103 5.15 6.31 -5.14
CA ASP A 103 5.04 4.98 -5.72
C ASP A 103 5.37 5.05 -7.22
N GLY A 104 6.30 4.23 -7.69
CA GLY A 104 6.59 4.01 -9.11
C GLY A 104 6.09 2.64 -9.56
N GLY A 105 5.39 2.58 -10.69
CA GLY A 105 4.82 1.32 -11.15
C GLY A 105 4.22 1.29 -12.53
N TYR A 106 3.53 0.19 -12.82
CA TYR A 106 2.86 -0.09 -14.08
C TYR A 106 1.40 -0.48 -13.83
N LEU A 107 0.49 0.23 -14.48
CA LEU A 107 -0.95 -0.01 -14.46
C LEU A 107 -1.35 -0.86 -15.67
N PHE A 108 -1.87 -2.05 -15.39
CA PHE A 108 -2.65 -2.86 -16.34
C PHE A 108 -4.10 -2.40 -16.29
N ASP A 109 -4.50 -1.62 -17.28
CA ASP A 109 -5.87 -1.12 -17.39
C ASP A 109 -6.71 -2.17 -18.13
N PHE A 110 -7.69 -2.76 -17.45
CA PHE A 110 -8.51 -3.84 -18.01
C PHE A 110 -9.67 -3.34 -18.88
N ARG A 111 -9.79 -2.03 -19.09
CA ARG A 111 -10.84 -1.43 -19.91
C ARG A 111 -10.42 -1.37 -21.37
N HIS A 112 -11.33 -1.73 -22.26
CA HIS A 112 -11.05 -1.95 -23.66
C HIS A 112 -10.60 -0.68 -24.42
N ASP A 113 -11.01 0.50 -23.95
CA ASP A 113 -10.72 1.81 -24.54
C ASP A 113 -9.48 2.49 -23.93
N ARG A 114 -8.83 1.87 -22.95
CA ARG A 114 -7.73 2.47 -22.19
C ARG A 114 -6.43 1.74 -22.42
N LYS A 115 -5.34 2.52 -22.33
CA LYS A 115 -3.98 2.00 -22.41
C LYS A 115 -3.44 1.75 -21.02
N ASN A 116 -2.64 0.70 -20.90
CA ASN A 116 -1.76 0.49 -19.75
C ASN A 116 -0.85 1.72 -19.55
N ALA A 117 -0.37 1.94 -18.34
CA ALA A 117 0.38 3.15 -18.02
C ALA A 117 1.61 2.88 -17.15
N ILE A 118 2.69 3.63 -17.38
CA ILE A 118 3.72 3.82 -16.36
C ILE A 118 3.21 4.91 -15.42
N THR A 119 3.18 4.63 -14.13
CA THR A 119 2.58 5.52 -13.13
C THR A 119 3.60 5.98 -12.09
N ILE A 120 3.59 7.27 -11.79
CA ILE A 120 4.26 7.85 -10.62
C ILE A 120 3.18 8.42 -9.69
N THR A 121 3.24 8.10 -8.40
CA THR A 121 2.16 8.39 -7.45
C THR A 121 2.71 8.99 -6.16
N PRO A 122 2.96 10.32 -6.09
CA PRO A 122 3.15 10.99 -4.80
C PRO A 122 1.88 10.87 -3.96
N ASN A 123 2.04 10.54 -2.69
CA ASN A 123 0.94 10.26 -1.79
C ASN A 123 1.29 10.59 -0.33
N LEU A 124 0.24 10.82 0.45
CA LEU A 124 0.26 10.91 1.89
C LEU A 124 -0.61 9.78 2.44
N TYR A 125 -0.05 9.01 3.34
CA TYR A 125 -0.72 7.89 4.00
C TYR A 125 -0.78 8.17 5.51
N PHE A 126 -1.94 7.87 6.09
CA PHE A 126 -2.21 7.92 7.51
C PHE A 126 -2.81 6.59 7.94
N ASP A 127 -2.38 6.04 9.06
CA ASP A 127 -3.11 4.96 9.74
C ASP A 127 -3.29 5.20 11.23
N TYR A 128 -4.33 4.57 11.76
CA TYR A 128 -4.58 4.44 13.19
C TYR A 128 -5.12 3.03 13.43
N LYS A 129 -4.40 2.21 14.19
CA LYS A 129 -4.75 0.79 14.40
C LYS A 129 -4.87 0.06 13.04
N PHE A 130 -6.04 -0.50 12.74
CA PHE A 130 -6.32 -1.20 11.49
C PHE A 130 -7.02 -0.33 10.45
N VAL A 131 -7.27 0.95 10.68
CA VAL A 131 -7.87 1.85 9.69
C VAL A 131 -6.80 2.72 9.04
N PHE A 132 -6.95 2.98 7.75
CA PHE A 132 -6.03 3.84 7.01
C PHE A 132 -6.77 4.81 6.09
N VAL A 133 -6.10 5.92 5.80
CA VAL A 133 -6.46 6.89 4.77
C VAL A 133 -5.23 7.16 3.92
N LYS A 134 -5.36 7.16 2.60
CA LYS A 134 -4.30 7.49 1.65
C LYS A 134 -4.84 8.47 0.63
N ALA A 135 -4.20 9.61 0.48
CA ALA A 135 -4.53 10.60 -0.54
C ALA A 135 -3.31 10.85 -1.42
N GLY A 136 -3.51 11.10 -2.69
CA GLY A 136 -2.39 11.29 -3.60
C GLY A 136 -2.84 11.64 -5.01
N TYR A 137 -1.85 11.67 -5.89
CA TYR A 137 -2.08 11.97 -7.29
C TYR A 137 -1.36 10.93 -8.13
N GLU A 138 -2.10 10.22 -8.97
CA GLU A 138 -1.53 9.29 -9.92
C GLU A 138 -1.21 10.03 -11.22
N PHE A 139 0.01 9.89 -11.71
CA PHE A 139 0.46 10.45 -12.98
C PHE A 139 0.79 9.32 -13.95
N ASP A 140 0.03 9.19 -15.02
CA ASP A 140 0.37 8.37 -16.19
C ASP A 140 1.42 9.12 -17.02
N VAL A 141 2.68 8.79 -16.82
CA VAL A 141 3.80 9.45 -17.51
C VAL A 141 3.93 9.00 -18.96
N SER A 142 3.26 7.91 -19.34
CA SER A 142 3.27 7.38 -20.71
C SER A 142 2.25 8.03 -21.63
N HIS A 143 1.10 8.48 -21.12
CA HIS A 143 0.01 9.03 -21.93
C HIS A 143 -0.52 10.38 -21.44
N GLY A 144 0.15 11.01 -20.47
CA GLY A 144 -0.19 12.36 -19.99
C GLY A 144 -1.53 12.46 -19.25
N ARG A 145 -2.05 11.34 -18.73
CA ARG A 145 -3.25 11.32 -17.90
C ARG A 145 -2.88 11.49 -16.44
N SER A 146 -3.80 11.99 -15.64
CA SER A 146 -3.62 12.01 -14.20
C SER A 146 -4.95 12.03 -13.46
N GLN A 147 -4.92 11.60 -12.20
CA GLN A 147 -6.08 11.69 -11.32
C GLN A 147 -5.67 11.90 -9.87
N TYR A 148 -6.37 12.80 -9.19
CA TYR A 148 -6.37 12.83 -7.74
C TYR A 148 -7.18 11.66 -7.20
N PHE A 149 -6.72 11.08 -6.09
CA PHE A 149 -7.47 10.07 -5.37
C PHE A 149 -7.40 10.29 -3.85
N VAL A 150 -8.46 9.88 -3.18
CA VAL A 150 -8.53 9.68 -1.74
C VAL A 150 -9.07 8.28 -1.49
N ARG A 151 -8.44 7.56 -0.59
CA ARG A 151 -8.79 6.20 -0.24
C ARG A 151 -8.88 6.07 1.26
N ALA A 152 -9.86 5.31 1.72
CA ALA A 152 -9.97 4.91 3.11
C ALA A 152 -10.38 3.45 3.20
N GLY A 153 -9.92 2.77 4.25
CA GLY A 153 -10.21 1.37 4.42
C GLY A 153 -9.59 0.77 5.65
N VAL A 154 -9.51 -0.56 5.65
CA VAL A 154 -8.85 -1.34 6.68
C VAL A 154 -7.54 -1.90 6.14
N CYS A 155 -6.48 -1.86 6.96
CA CYS A 155 -5.19 -2.43 6.65
C CYS A 155 -4.74 -3.34 7.79
N PHE A 156 -4.41 -4.58 7.43
CA PHE A 156 -3.65 -5.49 8.28
C PHE A 156 -2.19 -5.35 7.91
N GLY A 157 -1.36 -4.91 8.86
CA GLY A 157 0.03 -4.56 8.61
C GLY A 157 0.56 -3.67 9.73
N MET A 158 1.32 -2.63 9.38
CA MET A 158 2.07 -1.77 10.31
C MET A 158 1.27 -1.22 11.50
N GLY A 159 0.14 -0.54 11.28
CA GLY A 159 -0.69 0.00 12.38
C GLY A 159 -1.31 -1.07 13.28
N THR A 160 -1.62 -2.25 12.73
CA THR A 160 -2.11 -3.40 13.51
C THR A 160 -0.97 -4.06 14.29
N LEU A 161 0.17 -4.31 13.66
CA LEU A 161 1.34 -4.95 14.27
C LEU A 161 1.95 -4.08 15.38
N LYS A 162 1.95 -2.75 15.23
CA LYS A 162 2.31 -1.79 16.29
C LYS A 162 1.51 -1.96 17.59
N MET A 163 0.29 -2.51 17.52
CA MET A 163 -0.52 -2.75 18.72
C MET A 163 -0.18 -4.06 19.44
N PHE A 164 0.37 -5.04 18.72
CA PHE A 164 0.57 -6.41 19.23
C PHE A 164 2.01 -6.72 19.65
N GLY A 165 2.95 -5.80 19.45
CA GLY A 165 4.31 -5.95 19.94
C GLY A 165 5.05 -4.63 20.05
N ASN A 166 6.22 -4.66 20.70
CA ASN A 166 7.25 -3.63 20.64
C ASN A 166 7.85 -3.55 19.21
N THR A 167 7.00 -3.46 18.19
CA THR A 167 7.38 -3.36 16.79
C THR A 167 7.93 -1.97 16.58
N LYS A 168 9.23 -1.84 16.80
CA LYS A 168 9.96 -0.64 16.47
C LYS A 168 10.43 -0.73 15.04
N ILE A 169 10.31 0.37 14.30
CA ILE A 169 11.29 0.65 13.25
C ILE A 169 12.53 1.09 14.03
N TRP A 170 13.42 0.13 14.31
CA TRP A 170 14.59 0.20 15.21
C TRP A 170 14.30 0.07 16.71
#